data_AF-A0A8D8NRN4-F1
#
_entry.id   AF-A0A8D8NRN4-F1
#
_cell.length_a   1.000
_cell.length_b   1.000
_cell.length_c   1.000
_cell.angle_alpha   90.00
_cell.angle_beta   90.00
_cell.angle_gamma   90.00
#
_symmetry.space_group_name_H-M   'P 1'
#
loop_
_entity.id
_entity.type
_entity.pdbx_description
1 polymer ?
#
loop_
_entity_poly.entity_id
_entity_poly.type
_entity_poly.pdbx_seq_one_letter_code
_entity_poly.pdbx_strand_id
1 'polypeptide(L)'
;MLSRRGGFSVGAVLAICSIVSHVEALQGYYGTKIADLTQLHHGVSGSVYAVDARTLFLKNFNYDGEGPAAYFYVGNTRAPGNKGAHRLRDERGRSGVLRKYRNEDITLSLPEGKTLRDVRWFSVWCDDFSVNFGDVVIPNSLDFPRPTKIGQLAGIHDVGSDQIVIVDAQTLLIPNFNYDGEAPDAKFWVGRGAKPSPQGIRIPDENGKETPLRRYDKKTIVLTLPGDLTVFDIGHFGVWCEAFTVDFGHVRIPDQINVPPSLKMLGISPQVNTSKNKRRTPTRAPQGGDKGEEGEGLLGYFGQLFN
;
A
#
# COMPACT_ATOMS: atom_id res chain seq x y z
N MET A 1 -55.08 23.18 -59.46
CA MET A 1 -53.66 23.37 -59.81
C MET A 1 -52.88 23.65 -58.53
N LEU A 2 -51.70 23.03 -58.42
CA LEU A 2 -50.94 22.73 -57.20
C LEU A 2 -50.82 23.89 -56.18
N SER A 3 -51.07 23.58 -54.91
CA SER A 3 -50.44 24.30 -53.79
C SER A 3 -49.90 23.28 -52.78
N ARG A 4 -48.64 22.87 -53.02
CA ARG A 4 -47.83 22.11 -52.06
C ARG A 4 -47.35 23.08 -50.99
N ARG A 5 -47.87 22.98 -49.76
CA ARG A 5 -47.22 23.53 -48.57
C ARG A 5 -46.36 22.42 -47.96
N GLY A 6 -45.06 22.49 -48.22
CA GLY A 6 -44.06 21.62 -47.62
C GLY A 6 -43.99 21.86 -46.11
N GLY A 7 -44.07 20.76 -45.35
CA GLY A 7 -43.97 20.75 -43.90
C GLY A 7 -42.57 21.13 -43.43
N PHE A 8 -42.53 21.85 -42.32
CA PHE A 8 -41.34 22.15 -41.55
C PHE A 8 -40.77 20.85 -40.98
N SER A 9 -39.54 20.50 -41.35
CA SER A 9 -38.76 19.48 -40.66
C SER A 9 -37.75 20.19 -39.77
N VAL A 10 -38.07 20.30 -38.47
CA VAL A 10 -37.13 20.73 -37.44
C VAL A 10 -36.22 19.53 -37.17
N GLY A 11 -35.02 19.55 -37.73
CA GLY A 11 -33.98 18.57 -37.44
C GLY A 11 -33.49 18.76 -36.00
N ALA A 12 -33.99 17.95 -35.08
CA ALA A 12 -33.44 17.83 -33.74
C ALA A 12 -32.08 17.12 -33.83
N VAL A 13 -30.99 17.89 -33.77
CA VAL A 13 -29.64 17.34 -33.57
C VAL A 13 -29.56 16.89 -32.11
N LEU A 14 -29.82 15.61 -31.87
CA LEU A 14 -29.49 14.93 -30.63
C LEU A 14 -27.96 14.88 -30.53
N ALA A 15 -27.36 15.88 -29.88
CA ALA A 15 -26.00 15.80 -29.39
C ALA A 15 -25.98 14.72 -28.30
N ILE A 16 -25.62 13.50 -28.68
CA ILE A 16 -25.28 12.44 -27.73
C ILE A 16 -23.97 12.88 -27.08
N CYS A 17 -24.10 13.59 -25.96
CA CYS A 17 -23.00 13.86 -25.07
C CYS A 17 -22.62 12.53 -24.41
N SER A 18 -21.74 11.77 -25.06
CA SER A 18 -21.10 10.62 -24.47
C SER A 18 -20.26 11.12 -23.31
N ILE A 19 -20.84 11.13 -22.12
CA ILE A 19 -20.07 11.20 -20.88
C ILE A 19 -19.33 9.87 -20.83
N VAL A 20 -18.15 9.83 -21.46
CA VAL A 20 -17.13 8.84 -21.13
C VAL A 20 -16.63 9.28 -19.76
N SER A 21 -17.41 8.93 -18.74
CA SER A 21 -16.93 8.82 -17.37
C SER A 21 -15.69 7.96 -17.48
N HIS A 22 -14.52 8.58 -17.36
CA HIS A 22 -13.29 7.84 -17.19
C HIS A 22 -13.47 7.06 -15.91
N VAL A 23 -13.89 5.81 -16.06
CA VAL A 23 -13.51 4.77 -15.14
C VAL A 23 -11.99 4.72 -15.28
N GLU A 24 -11.28 5.56 -14.53
CA GLU A 24 -9.93 5.22 -14.11
C GLU A 24 -10.11 3.98 -13.23
N ALA A 25 -10.22 2.85 -13.91
CA ALA A 25 -10.10 1.53 -13.34
C ALA A 25 -8.84 1.57 -12.47
N LEU A 26 -8.97 1.14 -11.21
CA LEU A 26 -7.95 0.94 -10.18
C LEU A 26 -6.56 0.62 -10.75
N GLN A 27 -5.89 1.62 -11.31
CA GLN A 27 -4.58 1.52 -11.92
C GLN A 27 -3.57 1.70 -10.79
N GLY A 28 -3.65 0.82 -9.78
CA GLY A 28 -2.85 0.79 -8.56
C GLY A 28 -2.92 2.08 -7.75
N TYR A 29 -3.42 2.01 -6.52
CA TYR A 29 -3.12 3.04 -5.54
C TYR A 29 -1.63 2.92 -5.17
N TYR A 30 -0.84 3.98 -5.37
CA TYR A 30 0.60 4.02 -5.07
C TYR A 30 0.97 5.05 -3.98
N GLY A 31 -0.04 5.61 -3.31
CA GLY A 31 0.12 6.72 -2.37
C GLY A 31 -0.02 8.09 -3.05
N THR A 32 0.57 9.13 -2.44
CA THR A 32 0.39 10.52 -2.88
C THR A 32 1.35 10.83 -4.03
N LYS A 33 0.83 11.19 -5.21
CA LYS A 33 1.68 11.64 -6.34
C LYS A 33 2.41 12.93 -5.93
N ILE A 34 3.74 12.93 -6.11
CA ILE A 34 4.58 14.11 -5.88
C ILE A 34 4.61 14.96 -7.15
N ALA A 35 5.26 14.45 -8.20
CA ALA A 35 5.19 14.99 -9.57
C ALA A 35 5.83 14.00 -10.56
N ASP A 36 5.87 14.38 -11.83
CA ASP A 36 6.66 13.68 -12.84
C ASP A 36 8.11 14.20 -12.84
N LEU A 37 9.07 13.32 -13.10
CA LEU A 37 10.48 13.68 -13.19
C LEU A 37 10.72 14.62 -14.37
N THR A 38 11.53 15.65 -14.16
CA THR A 38 12.02 16.47 -15.26
C THR A 38 12.95 15.64 -16.14
N GLN A 39 12.77 15.69 -17.46
CA GLN A 39 13.68 15.05 -18.40
C GLN A 39 14.78 16.03 -18.83
N LEU A 40 15.94 15.98 -18.19
CA LEU A 40 17.08 16.84 -18.53
C LEU A 40 18.09 16.10 -19.42
N HIS A 41 18.59 14.97 -18.93
CA HIS A 41 19.57 14.16 -19.64
C HIS A 41 19.25 12.67 -19.52
N HIS A 42 19.86 11.87 -20.40
CA HIS A 42 19.87 10.42 -20.32
C HIS A 42 18.48 9.72 -20.26
N GLY A 43 17.47 10.38 -20.83
CA GLY A 43 16.12 9.85 -20.92
C GLY A 43 15.43 9.62 -19.56
N VAL A 44 15.88 10.31 -18.50
CA VAL A 44 15.24 10.23 -17.18
C VAL A 44 13.80 10.69 -17.27
N SER A 45 12.86 9.79 -16.96
CA SER A 45 11.43 10.08 -16.92
C SER A 45 10.70 9.08 -16.02
N GLY A 46 9.45 9.38 -15.69
CA GLY A 46 8.61 8.58 -14.79
C GLY A 46 7.86 9.47 -13.79
N SER A 47 6.92 8.88 -13.07
CA SER A 47 6.13 9.56 -12.05
C SER A 47 6.57 9.16 -10.66
N VAL A 48 6.75 10.12 -9.75
CA VAL A 48 7.20 9.88 -8.37
C VAL A 48 6.02 10.02 -7.41
N TYR A 49 5.86 9.02 -6.53
CA TYR A 49 4.83 8.95 -5.51
C TYR A 49 5.46 8.78 -4.13
N ALA A 50 4.81 9.34 -3.11
CA ALA A 50 5.08 9.05 -1.71
C ALA A 50 4.19 7.90 -1.25
N VAL A 51 4.81 6.75 -0.98
CA VAL A 51 4.14 5.56 -0.45
C VAL A 51 3.84 5.75 1.04
N ASP A 52 4.84 6.24 1.77
CA ASP A 52 4.78 6.54 3.20
C ASP A 52 5.79 7.64 3.54
N ALA A 53 6.09 7.83 4.84
CA ALA A 53 7.03 8.84 5.32
C ALA A 53 8.47 8.69 4.80
N ARG A 54 8.88 7.50 4.38
CA ARG A 54 10.27 7.11 4.08
C ARG A 54 10.42 6.36 2.77
N THR A 55 9.35 6.19 2.01
CA THR A 55 9.35 5.38 0.79
C THR A 55 8.83 6.17 -0.40
N LEU A 56 9.63 6.21 -1.47
CA LEU A 56 9.26 6.71 -2.78
C LEU A 56 8.95 5.54 -3.72
N PHE A 57 7.89 5.70 -4.51
CA PHE A 57 7.60 4.80 -5.63
C PHE A 57 7.74 5.55 -6.94
N LEU A 58 8.56 5.02 -7.84
CA LEU A 58 8.74 5.56 -9.17
C LEU A 58 8.01 4.65 -10.15
N LYS A 59 7.00 5.19 -10.81
CA LYS A 59 6.20 4.49 -11.83
C LYS A 59 6.72 4.77 -13.22
N ASN A 60 6.81 3.75 -14.06
CA ASN A 60 7.29 3.82 -15.44
C ASN A 60 8.65 4.53 -15.54
N PHE A 61 9.58 4.21 -14.65
CA PHE A 61 10.89 4.85 -14.60
C PHE A 61 11.74 4.45 -15.80
N ASN A 62 12.38 5.43 -16.42
CA ASN A 62 13.31 5.26 -17.53
C ASN A 62 14.64 5.96 -17.24
N TYR A 63 15.73 5.33 -17.65
CA TYR A 63 17.08 5.90 -17.65
C TYR A 63 17.95 5.07 -18.61
N ASP A 64 18.68 5.71 -19.51
CA ASP A 64 19.38 5.02 -20.61
C ASP A 64 20.60 4.18 -20.19
N GLY A 65 21.16 4.45 -19.01
CA GLY A 65 22.33 3.79 -18.44
C GLY A 65 23.70 4.32 -18.90
N GLU A 66 23.75 5.45 -19.63
CA GLU A 66 24.98 5.96 -20.25
C GLU A 66 25.79 6.91 -19.34
N GLY A 67 25.27 7.26 -18.16
CA GLY A 67 25.99 8.07 -17.19
C GLY A 67 27.03 7.26 -16.42
N PRO A 68 28.30 7.70 -16.34
CA PRO A 68 29.39 6.91 -15.77
C PRO A 68 29.26 6.68 -14.25
N ALA A 69 28.66 7.62 -13.53
CA ALA A 69 28.47 7.58 -12.08
C ALA A 69 27.09 8.13 -11.66
N ALA A 70 26.03 7.62 -12.28
CA ALA A 70 24.66 8.03 -11.97
C ALA A 70 24.09 7.28 -10.75
N TYR A 71 23.40 8.02 -9.88
CA TYR A 71 22.84 7.55 -8.62
C TYR A 71 21.52 8.24 -8.29
N PHE A 72 20.72 7.62 -7.42
CA PHE A 72 19.57 8.28 -6.80
C PHE A 72 20.02 9.13 -5.62
N TYR A 73 19.53 10.35 -5.55
CA TYR A 73 19.82 11.29 -4.47
C TYR A 73 18.54 11.96 -3.97
N VAL A 74 18.56 12.34 -2.70
CA VAL A 74 17.62 13.28 -2.09
C VAL A 74 18.39 14.36 -1.37
N GLY A 75 17.83 15.55 -1.23
CA GLY A 75 18.48 16.61 -0.46
C GLY A 75 17.51 17.65 0.07
N ASN A 76 17.98 18.47 0.99
CA ASN A 76 17.18 19.49 1.68
C ASN A 76 17.50 20.93 1.21
N THR A 77 18.31 21.07 0.18
CA THR A 77 18.62 22.36 -0.46
C THR A 77 17.49 22.80 -1.40
N ARG A 78 17.57 24.03 -1.92
CA ARG A 78 16.59 24.55 -2.87
C ARG A 78 16.61 23.82 -4.23
N ALA A 79 17.75 23.26 -4.62
CA ALA A 79 17.94 22.58 -5.88
C ALA A 79 18.91 21.39 -5.73
N PRO A 80 18.83 20.38 -6.62
CA PRO A 80 19.76 19.25 -6.66
C PRO A 80 21.23 19.66 -6.75
N GLY A 81 22.08 18.97 -5.99
CA GLY A 81 23.52 19.16 -5.97
C GLY A 81 24.20 18.35 -4.87
N ASN A 82 25.53 18.33 -4.84
CA ASN A 82 26.28 17.49 -3.89
C ASN A 82 26.13 17.91 -2.41
N LYS A 83 25.98 19.21 -2.15
CA LYS A 83 25.93 19.74 -0.77
C LYS A 83 24.57 19.45 -0.12
N GLY A 84 24.60 18.75 1.01
CA GLY A 84 23.37 18.44 1.77
C GLY A 84 22.49 17.41 1.09
N ALA A 85 23.04 16.67 0.13
CA ALA A 85 22.39 15.56 -0.53
C ALA A 85 22.85 14.23 0.07
N HIS A 86 21.94 13.28 0.05
CA HIS A 86 22.12 11.93 0.53
C HIS A 86 21.84 10.97 -0.61
N ARG A 87 22.79 10.08 -0.84
CA ARG A 87 22.66 9.02 -1.85
C ARG A 87 21.76 7.91 -1.34
N LEU A 88 20.83 7.48 -2.18
CA LEU A 88 19.92 6.37 -1.90
C LEU A 88 20.51 5.04 -2.40
N ARG A 89 20.01 3.95 -1.81
CA ARG A 89 20.19 2.61 -2.37
C ARG A 89 19.21 2.41 -3.53
N ASP A 90 19.58 1.60 -4.51
CA ASP A 90 18.70 1.21 -5.60
C ASP A 90 17.59 0.25 -5.13
N GLU A 91 16.72 -0.18 -6.05
CA GLU A 91 15.59 -1.07 -5.77
C GLU A 91 16.01 -2.45 -5.22
N ARG A 92 17.30 -2.79 -5.32
CA ARG A 92 17.91 -4.04 -4.84
C ARG A 92 18.76 -3.83 -3.59
N GLY A 93 18.68 -2.65 -2.98
CA GLY A 93 19.44 -2.29 -1.77
C GLY A 93 20.93 -2.02 -2.03
N ARG A 94 21.35 -1.83 -3.28
CA ARG A 94 22.76 -1.62 -3.66
C ARG A 94 23.10 -0.13 -3.69
N SER A 95 24.33 0.19 -3.30
CA SER A 95 24.93 1.52 -3.43
C SER A 95 25.88 1.59 -4.64
N GLY A 96 25.54 0.93 -5.73
CA GLY A 96 26.33 0.92 -6.98
C GLY A 96 25.87 2.01 -7.95
N VAL A 97 26.51 2.06 -9.13
CA VAL A 97 26.05 2.88 -10.26
C VAL A 97 24.73 2.34 -10.77
N LEU A 98 23.81 3.24 -11.12
CA LEU A 98 22.52 2.86 -11.68
C LEU A 98 22.70 2.12 -12.99
N ARG A 99 21.93 1.05 -13.14
CA ARG A 99 21.78 0.34 -14.41
C ARG A 99 20.84 1.11 -15.33
N LYS A 100 20.69 0.61 -16.56
CA LYS A 100 19.59 1.02 -17.44
C LYS A 100 18.23 0.61 -16.85
N TYR A 101 17.23 1.48 -16.97
CA TYR A 101 15.83 1.24 -16.62
C TYR A 101 14.94 1.49 -17.84
N ARG A 102 13.92 0.65 -18.05
CA ARG A 102 12.96 0.78 -19.16
C ARG A 102 11.53 0.52 -18.70
N ASN A 103 10.76 1.57 -18.48
CA ASN A 103 9.38 1.52 -17.98
C ASN A 103 9.25 0.62 -16.74
N GLU A 104 10.15 0.79 -15.79
CA GLU A 104 10.19 -0.06 -14.59
C GLU A 104 9.56 0.64 -13.40
N ASP A 105 8.81 -0.13 -12.62
CA ASP A 105 8.27 0.33 -11.36
C ASP A 105 9.24 -0.03 -10.23
N ILE A 106 9.74 0.98 -9.51
CA ILE A 106 10.75 0.78 -8.47
C ILE A 106 10.37 1.48 -7.17
N THR A 107 10.75 0.87 -6.06
CA THR A 107 10.59 1.43 -4.72
C THR A 107 11.95 1.81 -4.15
N LEU A 108 12.06 3.01 -3.61
CA LEU A 108 13.28 3.55 -3.02
C LEU A 108 13.00 3.98 -1.58
N SER A 109 13.85 3.54 -0.67
CA SER A 109 13.79 3.96 0.74
C SER A 109 14.72 5.14 0.99
N LEU A 110 14.23 6.12 1.74
CA LEU A 110 15.03 7.21 2.25
C LEU A 110 16.10 6.70 3.24
N PRO A 111 17.19 7.46 3.45
CA PRO A 111 18.23 7.09 4.41
C PRO A 111 17.67 6.92 5.82
N GLU A 112 18.40 6.19 6.66
CA GLU A 112 18.01 6.00 8.06
C GLU A 112 17.84 7.34 8.80
N GLY A 113 16.76 7.44 9.59
CA GLY A 113 16.43 8.65 10.34
C GLY A 113 15.99 9.84 9.48
N LYS A 114 15.76 9.65 8.17
CA LYS A 114 15.21 10.69 7.28
C LYS A 114 13.81 10.32 6.81
N THR A 115 12.98 11.35 6.73
CA THR A 115 11.62 11.29 6.19
C THR A 115 11.44 12.24 5.01
N LEU A 116 10.33 12.13 4.30
CA LEU A 116 9.95 13.04 3.21
C LEU A 116 9.81 14.50 3.68
N ARG A 117 9.70 14.75 4.99
CA ARG A 117 9.73 16.11 5.55
C ARG A 117 11.13 16.71 5.62
N ASP A 118 12.17 15.87 5.62
CA ASP A 118 13.56 16.28 5.75
C ASP A 118 14.23 16.55 4.39
N VAL A 119 13.51 16.32 3.30
CA VAL A 119 14.00 16.43 1.92
C VAL A 119 13.09 17.35 1.11
N ARG A 120 13.67 18.04 0.15
CA ARG A 120 13.00 19.00 -0.75
C ARG A 120 13.03 18.60 -2.21
N TRP A 121 13.83 17.60 -2.55
CA TRP A 121 13.91 17.08 -3.90
C TRP A 121 14.42 15.65 -3.92
N PHE A 122 14.07 14.94 -4.97
CA PHE A 122 14.63 13.65 -5.38
C PHE A 122 15.21 13.82 -6.78
N SER A 123 16.39 13.26 -7.07
CA SER A 123 17.08 13.42 -8.34
C SER A 123 17.85 12.17 -8.76
N VAL A 124 17.95 11.96 -10.07
CA VAL A 124 18.98 11.13 -10.69
C VAL A 124 20.17 12.04 -10.96
N TRP A 125 21.27 11.81 -10.26
CA TRP A 125 22.45 12.68 -10.24
C TRP A 125 23.71 11.92 -10.64
N CYS A 126 24.56 12.55 -11.44
CA CYS A 126 25.86 12.01 -11.84
C CYS A 126 26.99 12.67 -11.06
N ASP A 127 27.72 11.89 -10.25
CA ASP A 127 28.80 12.42 -9.41
C ASP A 127 29.98 12.93 -10.25
N ASP A 128 30.42 12.17 -11.26
CA ASP A 128 31.61 12.47 -12.08
C ASP A 128 31.51 13.81 -12.80
N PHE A 129 30.33 14.14 -13.31
CA PHE A 129 30.08 15.40 -14.01
C PHE A 129 29.42 16.46 -13.12
N SER A 130 28.95 16.08 -11.92
CA SER A 130 28.15 16.95 -11.04
C SER A 130 26.96 17.58 -11.76
N VAL A 131 26.20 16.75 -12.48
CA VAL A 131 25.04 17.15 -13.29
C VAL A 131 23.78 16.39 -12.86
N ASN A 132 22.66 17.11 -12.83
CA ASN A 132 21.32 16.58 -12.62
C ASN A 132 20.76 16.03 -13.94
N PHE A 133 20.40 14.74 -13.97
CA PHE A 133 19.77 14.12 -15.14
C PHE A 133 18.25 14.24 -15.13
N GLY A 134 17.67 14.45 -13.96
CA GLY A 134 16.26 14.71 -13.77
C GLY A 134 15.90 14.70 -12.29
N ASP A 135 14.97 15.57 -11.90
CA ASP A 135 14.54 15.69 -10.51
C ASP A 135 13.04 15.93 -10.38
N VAL A 136 12.58 15.85 -9.12
CA VAL A 136 11.29 16.32 -8.69
C VAL A 136 11.46 17.12 -7.40
N VAL A 137 10.68 18.20 -7.27
CA VAL A 137 10.56 18.97 -6.03
C VAL A 137 9.55 18.30 -5.11
N ILE A 138 9.96 18.05 -3.86
CA ILE A 138 9.12 17.51 -2.80
C ILE A 138 8.64 18.69 -1.95
N PRO A 139 7.34 19.02 -1.96
CA PRO A 139 6.83 20.14 -1.17
C PRO A 139 6.77 19.76 0.31
N ASN A 140 7.13 20.70 1.20
CA ASN A 140 7.03 20.47 2.65
C ASN A 140 5.59 20.22 3.14
N SER A 141 4.60 20.70 2.37
CA SER A 141 3.18 20.50 2.62
C SER A 141 2.66 19.18 2.05
N LEU A 142 3.52 18.31 1.52
CA LEU A 142 3.11 17.01 0.99
C LEU A 142 2.47 16.18 2.10
N ASP A 143 1.20 15.84 1.93
CA ASP A 143 0.53 14.88 2.79
C ASP A 143 0.75 13.47 2.25
N PHE A 144 1.75 12.79 2.80
CA PHE A 144 2.05 11.40 2.48
C PHE A 144 1.26 10.43 3.38
N PRO A 145 0.89 9.25 2.85
CA PRO A 145 0.06 8.28 3.55
C PRO A 145 0.76 7.71 4.79
N ARG A 146 -0.01 7.39 5.85
CA ARG A 146 0.50 6.88 7.13
C ARG A 146 -0.44 5.86 7.78
N PRO A 147 0.09 4.85 8.48
CA PRO A 147 -0.72 3.97 9.31
C PRO A 147 -1.60 4.77 10.26
N THR A 148 -2.87 4.39 10.36
CA THR A 148 -3.88 5.16 11.10
C THR A 148 -4.56 4.28 12.13
N LYS A 149 -4.66 4.79 13.36
CA LYS A 149 -5.41 4.14 14.43
C LYS A 149 -6.88 4.49 14.33
N ILE A 150 -7.73 3.49 14.48
CA ILE A 150 -9.19 3.64 14.57
C ILE A 150 -9.67 3.17 15.94
N GLY A 151 -10.99 3.09 16.12
CA GLY A 151 -11.59 2.58 17.35
C GLY A 151 -11.15 1.14 17.67
N GLN A 152 -11.55 0.70 18.85
CA GLN A 152 -11.40 -0.69 19.28
C GLN A 152 -12.65 -1.50 18.92
N LEU A 153 -12.53 -2.83 18.90
CA LEU A 153 -13.69 -3.70 18.99
C LEU A 153 -14.24 -3.70 20.41
N ALA A 154 -15.56 -3.65 20.51
CA ALA A 154 -16.28 -3.85 21.74
C ALA A 154 -17.67 -4.41 21.39
N GLY A 155 -18.00 -5.55 21.97
CA GLY A 155 -19.31 -6.14 21.76
C GLY A 155 -19.59 -7.33 22.69
N ILE A 156 -20.34 -8.30 22.19
CA ILE A 156 -20.78 -9.49 22.92
C ILE A 156 -19.84 -10.67 22.67
N HIS A 157 -20.03 -11.78 23.38
CA HIS A 157 -19.19 -12.98 23.27
C HIS A 157 -17.70 -12.70 23.51
N ASP A 158 -17.43 -11.78 24.44
CA ASP A 158 -16.10 -11.24 24.74
C ASP A 158 -15.31 -10.71 23.53
N VAL A 159 -16.01 -10.29 22.46
CA VAL A 159 -15.39 -9.59 21.32
C VAL A 159 -14.87 -8.24 21.79
N GLY A 160 -13.55 -8.13 21.84
CA GLY A 160 -12.86 -6.92 22.28
C GLY A 160 -11.44 -6.84 21.70
N SER A 161 -10.90 -5.63 21.63
CA SER A 161 -9.50 -5.39 21.27
C SER A 161 -9.01 -4.06 21.86
N ASP A 162 -7.74 -3.75 21.66
CA ASP A 162 -7.28 -2.36 21.70
C ASP A 162 -7.64 -1.63 20.39
N GLN A 163 -7.24 -0.37 20.26
CA GLN A 163 -7.37 0.38 19.02
C GLN A 163 -6.73 -0.37 17.85
N ILE A 164 -7.51 -0.54 16.79
CA ILE A 164 -7.06 -1.20 15.56
C ILE A 164 -6.20 -0.23 14.76
N VAL A 165 -5.16 -0.75 14.11
CA VAL A 165 -4.32 0.02 13.19
C VAL A 165 -4.61 -0.43 11.77
N ILE A 166 -5.07 0.50 10.93
CA ILE A 166 -5.05 0.32 9.48
C ILE A 166 -3.62 0.58 9.05
N VAL A 167 -2.91 -0.47 8.66
CA VAL A 167 -1.49 -0.39 8.38
C VAL A 167 -1.24 0.10 6.96
N ASP A 168 -1.97 -0.47 6.01
CA ASP A 168 -1.98 -0.08 4.61
C ASP A 168 -3.39 -0.29 4.02
N ALA A 169 -3.53 -0.09 2.72
CA ALA A 169 -4.77 -0.19 1.99
C ALA A 169 -5.48 -1.57 2.13
N GLN A 170 -4.79 -2.63 2.56
CA GLN A 170 -5.35 -3.98 2.66
C GLN A 170 -5.04 -4.69 3.99
N THR A 171 -4.32 -4.07 4.91
CA THR A 171 -3.81 -4.73 6.12
C THR A 171 -4.32 -4.06 7.39
N LEU A 172 -4.92 -4.87 8.27
CA LEU A 172 -5.38 -4.47 9.59
C LEU A 172 -4.55 -5.15 10.67
N LEU A 173 -4.09 -4.40 11.67
CA LEU A 173 -3.48 -4.92 12.90
C LEU A 173 -4.46 -4.72 14.05
N ILE A 174 -4.81 -5.81 14.73
CA ILE A 174 -5.77 -5.84 15.83
C ILE A 174 -5.02 -6.32 17.09
N PRO A 175 -4.56 -5.41 17.97
CA PRO A 175 -3.87 -5.78 19.20
C PRO A 175 -4.85 -6.30 20.26
N ASN A 176 -4.38 -7.26 21.05
CA ASN A 176 -5.12 -7.80 22.21
C ASN A 176 -6.55 -8.27 21.87
N PHE A 177 -6.75 -8.86 20.68
CA PHE A 177 -8.05 -9.36 20.26
C PHE A 177 -8.51 -10.52 21.15
N ASN A 178 -9.78 -10.47 21.55
CA ASN A 178 -10.42 -11.45 22.41
C ASN A 178 -11.76 -11.87 21.78
N TYR A 179 -12.11 -13.15 21.96
CA TYR A 179 -13.40 -13.74 21.54
C TYR A 179 -13.57 -15.09 22.24
N ASP A 180 -14.74 -15.37 22.82
CA ASP A 180 -14.98 -16.57 23.64
C ASP A 180 -14.95 -17.91 22.87
N GLY A 181 -15.23 -17.88 21.56
CA GLY A 181 -15.29 -19.06 20.70
C GLY A 181 -16.60 -19.85 20.77
N GLU A 182 -17.65 -19.32 21.39
CA GLU A 182 -18.89 -20.07 21.65
C GLU A 182 -19.87 -20.11 20.47
N ALA A 183 -19.74 -19.19 19.50
CA ALA A 183 -20.72 -19.13 18.43
C ALA A 183 -20.43 -20.12 17.30
N PRO A 184 -21.48 -20.70 16.69
CA PRO A 184 -21.31 -21.77 15.72
C PRO A 184 -20.64 -21.32 14.41
N ASP A 185 -20.74 -20.03 14.07
CA ASP A 185 -20.27 -19.51 12.78
C ASP A 185 -19.84 -18.04 12.85
N ALA A 186 -19.03 -17.69 13.86
CA ALA A 186 -18.40 -16.37 13.94
C ALA A 186 -17.30 -16.21 12.88
N LYS A 187 -17.24 -15.05 12.23
CA LYS A 187 -16.25 -14.70 11.18
C LYS A 187 -15.74 -13.28 11.37
N PHE A 188 -14.54 -13.00 10.86
CA PHE A 188 -14.18 -11.61 10.56
C PHE A 188 -14.99 -11.12 9.38
N TRP A 189 -15.49 -9.90 9.49
CA TRP A 189 -16.52 -9.38 8.61
C TRP A 189 -16.28 -7.92 8.29
N VAL A 190 -16.45 -7.57 7.02
CA VAL A 190 -16.44 -6.18 6.55
C VAL A 190 -17.60 -5.94 5.62
N GLY A 191 -17.93 -4.68 5.39
CA GLY A 191 -18.94 -4.32 4.42
C GLY A 191 -19.00 -2.83 4.24
N ARG A 192 -19.83 -2.40 3.29
CA ARG A 192 -20.08 -0.99 3.07
C ARG A 192 -20.95 -0.42 4.18
N GLY A 193 -20.79 0.88 4.43
CA GLY A 193 -21.58 1.60 5.40
C GLY A 193 -21.17 1.33 6.85
N ALA A 194 -21.86 2.04 7.74
CA ALA A 194 -21.41 2.25 9.11
C ALA A 194 -21.70 1.11 10.09
N LYS A 195 -22.41 0.05 9.65
CA LYS A 195 -22.81 -1.09 10.47
C LYS A 195 -22.77 -2.39 9.64
N PRO A 196 -22.47 -3.54 10.27
CA PRO A 196 -22.57 -4.85 9.63
C PRO A 196 -23.96 -5.19 9.11
N SER A 197 -23.99 -5.96 8.02
CA SER A 197 -25.19 -6.57 7.46
C SER A 197 -24.89 -7.98 6.95
N PRO A 198 -25.91 -8.81 6.69
CA PRO A 198 -25.73 -10.14 6.10
C PRO A 198 -25.07 -10.16 4.72
N GLN A 199 -25.00 -9.02 4.02
CA GLN A 199 -24.38 -8.88 2.70
C GLN A 199 -22.90 -8.45 2.77
N GLY A 200 -22.30 -8.48 3.96
CA GLY A 200 -20.86 -8.23 4.08
C GLY A 200 -20.00 -9.34 3.50
N ILE A 201 -18.70 -9.15 3.65
CA ILE A 201 -17.64 -9.94 3.05
C ILE A 201 -16.85 -10.57 4.20
N ARG A 202 -16.63 -11.88 4.09
CA ARG A 202 -15.78 -12.64 5.02
C ARG A 202 -14.32 -12.23 4.83
N ILE A 203 -13.59 -12.09 5.93
CA ILE A 203 -12.14 -11.97 5.90
C ILE A 203 -11.54 -13.27 6.45
N PRO A 204 -10.54 -13.85 5.77
CA PRO A 204 -9.77 -14.95 6.33
C PRO A 204 -9.11 -14.57 7.66
N ASP A 205 -8.97 -15.53 8.57
CA ASP A 205 -8.22 -15.37 9.81
C ASP A 205 -6.71 -15.17 9.55
N GLU A 206 -5.93 -15.04 10.63
CA GLU A 206 -4.47 -14.85 10.53
C GLU A 206 -3.73 -16.02 9.85
N ASN A 207 -4.41 -17.15 9.64
CA ASN A 207 -3.90 -18.36 8.98
C ASN A 207 -4.51 -18.55 7.58
N GLY A 208 -5.22 -17.55 7.06
CA GLY A 208 -5.85 -17.59 5.74
C GLY A 208 -7.10 -18.46 5.66
N LYS A 209 -7.78 -18.73 6.78
CA LYS A 209 -9.00 -19.58 6.82
C LYS A 209 -10.26 -18.76 7.03
N GLU A 210 -11.31 -19.09 6.28
CA GLU A 210 -12.67 -18.53 6.48
C GLU A 210 -13.58 -19.47 7.29
N THR A 211 -13.01 -20.48 7.96
CA THR A 211 -13.74 -21.35 8.89
C THR A 211 -14.21 -20.58 10.14
N PRO A 212 -15.19 -21.09 10.91
CA PRO A 212 -15.63 -20.41 12.14
C PRO A 212 -14.43 -20.06 13.03
N LEU A 213 -14.47 -18.86 13.59
CA LEU A 213 -13.41 -18.36 14.46
C LEU A 213 -13.31 -19.24 15.72
N ARG A 214 -12.08 -19.64 16.04
CA ARG A 214 -11.75 -20.24 17.33
C ARG A 214 -11.77 -19.18 18.43
N ARG A 215 -11.65 -19.62 19.69
CA ARG A 215 -11.41 -18.73 20.82
C ARG A 215 -10.10 -17.93 20.65
N TYR A 216 -10.14 -16.64 20.99
CA TYR A 216 -8.99 -15.76 21.10
C TYR A 216 -8.88 -15.22 22.52
N ASP A 217 -7.67 -15.25 23.09
CA ASP A 217 -7.36 -14.69 24.40
C ASP A 217 -6.25 -13.66 24.24
N LYS A 218 -6.63 -12.38 24.23
CA LYS A 218 -5.74 -11.21 24.07
C LYS A 218 -4.65 -11.39 23.01
N LYS A 219 -4.98 -11.99 21.88
CA LYS A 219 -4.02 -12.27 20.80
C LYS A 219 -3.92 -11.06 19.88
N THR A 220 -2.71 -10.60 19.59
CA THR A 220 -2.49 -9.67 18.49
C THR A 220 -2.56 -10.41 17.16
N ILE A 221 -3.44 -9.98 16.27
CA ILE A 221 -3.63 -10.58 14.94
C ILE A 221 -3.45 -9.53 13.85
N VAL A 222 -2.98 -10.00 12.69
CA VAL A 222 -2.85 -9.21 11.47
C VAL A 222 -3.72 -9.87 10.42
N LEU A 223 -4.61 -9.09 9.82
CA LEU A 223 -5.55 -9.57 8.81
C LEU A 223 -5.29 -8.84 7.50
N THR A 224 -5.40 -9.58 6.39
CA THR A 224 -5.30 -9.04 5.04
C THR A 224 -6.66 -9.14 4.37
N LEU A 225 -7.14 -8.03 3.81
CA LEU A 225 -8.39 -7.98 3.06
C LEU A 225 -8.30 -8.88 1.82
N PRO A 226 -9.35 -9.65 1.50
CA PRO A 226 -9.32 -10.63 0.43
C PRO A 226 -9.35 -9.97 -0.96
N GLY A 227 -8.76 -10.65 -1.94
CA GLY A 227 -8.80 -10.22 -3.35
C GLY A 227 -8.19 -8.83 -3.56
N ASP A 228 -8.98 -7.95 -4.18
CA ASP A 228 -8.61 -6.56 -4.46
C ASP A 228 -9.37 -5.58 -3.55
N LEU A 229 -10.01 -6.09 -2.49
CA LEU A 229 -10.72 -5.27 -1.52
C LEU A 229 -9.71 -4.39 -0.77
N THR A 230 -10.04 -3.11 -0.61
CA THR A 230 -9.25 -2.16 0.17
C THR A 230 -10.05 -1.58 1.32
N VAL A 231 -9.35 -0.93 2.26
CA VAL A 231 -9.99 -0.18 3.35
C VAL A 231 -10.85 0.98 2.84
N PHE A 232 -10.62 1.45 1.61
CA PHE A 232 -11.42 2.48 0.96
C PHE A 232 -12.79 1.95 0.50
N ASP A 233 -12.95 0.63 0.39
CA ASP A 233 -14.18 -0.02 -0.09
C ASP A 233 -15.14 -0.41 1.06
N ILE A 234 -14.70 -0.28 2.31
CA ILE A 234 -15.40 -0.77 3.50
C ILE A 234 -15.69 0.38 4.47
N GLY A 235 -16.84 0.31 5.16
CA GLY A 235 -17.24 1.28 6.18
C GLY A 235 -17.14 0.76 7.62
N HIS A 236 -16.89 -0.54 7.79
CA HIS A 236 -16.68 -1.17 9.10
C HIS A 236 -15.84 -2.44 8.98
N PHE A 237 -15.26 -2.84 10.11
CA PHE A 237 -14.66 -4.15 10.36
C PHE A 237 -15.19 -4.69 11.69
N GLY A 238 -15.47 -5.98 11.77
CA GLY A 238 -15.99 -6.58 13.00
C GLY A 238 -16.03 -8.09 13.00
N VAL A 239 -16.68 -8.63 14.03
CA VAL A 239 -17.00 -10.04 14.17
C VAL A 239 -18.49 -10.22 13.93
N TRP A 240 -18.85 -11.11 13.01
CA TRP A 240 -20.24 -11.37 12.64
C TRP A 240 -20.53 -12.86 12.76
N CYS A 241 -21.65 -13.21 13.38
CA CYS A 241 -22.16 -14.58 13.36
C CYS A 241 -23.04 -14.76 12.13
N GLU A 242 -22.54 -15.52 11.14
CA GLU A 242 -23.24 -15.71 9.87
C GLU A 242 -24.49 -16.58 10.03
N ALA A 243 -24.43 -17.65 10.82
CA ALA A 243 -25.56 -18.54 11.08
C ALA A 243 -26.80 -17.84 11.69
N PHE A 244 -26.58 -16.82 12.53
CA PHE A 244 -27.67 -16.10 13.22
C PHE A 244 -27.85 -14.67 12.74
N THR A 245 -27.03 -14.19 11.80
CA THR A 245 -27.04 -12.81 11.30
C THR A 245 -26.93 -11.75 12.41
N VAL A 246 -26.02 -11.96 13.36
CA VAL A 246 -25.83 -11.10 14.53
C VAL A 246 -24.45 -10.46 14.49
N ASP A 247 -24.42 -9.15 14.74
CA ASP A 247 -23.21 -8.37 14.97
C ASP A 247 -22.69 -8.64 16.39
N PHE A 248 -21.50 -9.22 16.49
CA PHE A 248 -20.86 -9.49 17.77
C PHE A 248 -20.02 -8.31 18.25
N GLY A 249 -19.74 -7.34 17.39
CA GLY A 249 -18.93 -6.17 17.68
C GLY A 249 -18.24 -5.70 16.41
N HIS A 250 -18.32 -4.40 16.15
CA HIS A 250 -17.66 -3.78 15.00
C HIS A 250 -17.04 -2.44 15.37
N VAL A 251 -16.09 -2.03 14.55
CA VAL A 251 -15.51 -0.69 14.51
C VAL A 251 -15.81 -0.08 13.14
N ARG A 252 -16.02 1.24 13.11
CA ARG A 252 -16.18 1.98 11.86
C ARG A 252 -14.84 2.31 11.22
N ILE A 253 -14.78 2.20 9.90
CA ILE A 253 -13.67 2.71 9.09
C ILE A 253 -14.03 4.13 8.67
N PRO A 254 -13.17 5.14 8.91
CA PRO A 254 -13.41 6.50 8.46
C PRO A 254 -13.42 6.59 6.93
N ASP A 255 -14.36 7.36 6.37
CA ASP A 255 -14.50 7.54 4.91
C ASP A 255 -13.30 8.29 4.29
N GLN A 256 -12.64 9.15 5.07
CA GLN A 256 -11.49 9.93 4.63
C GLN A 256 -10.24 9.47 5.39
N ILE A 257 -9.50 8.56 4.78
CA ILE A 257 -8.27 8.01 5.33
C ILE A 257 -7.15 8.05 4.30
N ASN A 258 -5.94 8.43 4.75
CA ASN A 258 -4.73 8.47 3.91
C ASN A 258 -3.71 7.47 4.46
N VAL A 259 -3.83 6.21 4.05
CA VAL A 259 -2.97 5.10 4.49
C VAL A 259 -2.12 4.57 3.35
N PRO A 260 -0.94 3.99 3.60
CA PRO A 260 -0.05 3.50 2.54
C PRO A 260 -0.72 2.52 1.57
N PRO A 261 -0.27 2.43 0.31
CA PRO A 261 -0.63 1.31 -0.55
C PRO A 261 -0.06 0.00 0.00
N SER A 262 -0.72 -1.13 -0.28
CA SER A 262 -0.21 -2.44 0.15
C SER A 262 0.97 -2.90 -0.71
N LEU A 263 1.83 -3.75 -0.15
CA LEU A 263 2.94 -4.37 -0.89
C LEU A 263 2.46 -5.07 -2.17
N LYS A 264 1.31 -5.75 -2.09
CA LYS A 264 0.68 -6.42 -3.23
C LYS A 264 0.33 -5.43 -4.35
N MET A 265 -0.18 -4.24 -4.00
CA MET A 265 -0.55 -3.20 -4.96
C MET A 265 0.66 -2.55 -5.63
N LEU A 266 1.79 -2.48 -4.93
CA LEU A 266 3.05 -2.00 -5.49
C LEU A 266 3.78 -3.05 -6.34
N GLY A 267 3.23 -4.27 -6.49
CA GLY A 267 3.88 -5.36 -7.23
C GLY A 267 5.12 -5.91 -6.53
N ILE A 268 5.37 -5.53 -5.28
CA ILE A 268 6.49 -6.02 -4.48
C ILE A 268 6.00 -7.24 -3.69
N SER A 269 6.51 -8.42 -4.07
CA SER A 269 6.26 -9.63 -3.29
C SER A 269 6.93 -9.49 -1.91
N PRO A 270 6.28 -9.93 -0.82
CA PRO A 270 6.92 -9.98 0.49
C PRO A 270 8.26 -10.72 0.36
N GLN A 271 9.35 -10.07 0.79
CA GLN A 271 10.67 -10.68 0.78
C GLN A 271 10.66 -11.79 1.84
N VAL A 272 10.37 -13.03 1.43
CA VAL A 272 10.67 -14.20 2.25
C VAL A 272 12.19 -14.27 2.31
N ASN A 273 12.77 -13.89 3.45
CA ASN A 273 14.21 -14.02 3.72
C ASN A 273 14.59 -15.50 3.71
N THR A 274 14.71 -16.09 2.53
CA THR A 274 15.37 -17.37 2.33
C THR A 274 16.87 -17.11 2.35
N SER A 275 17.39 -16.90 3.55
CA SER A 275 18.82 -17.09 3.78
C SER A 275 19.13 -18.53 3.38
N LYS A 276 19.79 -18.67 2.21
CA LYS A 276 20.28 -19.95 1.69
C LYS A 276 21.30 -20.50 2.67
N ASN A 277 20.85 -21.30 3.64
CA ASN A 277 21.74 -22.08 4.46
C ASN A 277 22.31 -23.20 3.57
N LYS A 278 23.57 -22.99 3.16
CA LYS A 278 24.33 -23.89 2.29
C LYS A 278 24.42 -25.26 2.96
N ARG A 279 23.68 -26.22 2.40
CA ARG A 279 23.69 -27.66 2.70
C ARG A 279 25.00 -28.14 3.32
N ARG A 280 24.94 -28.53 4.60
CA ARG A 280 25.78 -29.61 5.15
C ARG A 280 24.87 -30.83 5.34
N THR A 281 25.33 -31.95 4.80
CA THR A 281 24.67 -33.27 4.73
C THR A 281 24.22 -33.77 6.11
N PRO A 282 23.02 -34.36 6.28
CA PRO A 282 22.56 -34.83 7.58
C PRO A 282 23.02 -36.27 7.85
N THR A 283 23.53 -36.52 9.06
CA THR A 283 23.55 -37.85 9.66
C THR A 283 22.52 -37.90 10.78
N ARG A 284 21.47 -38.70 10.54
CA ARG A 284 20.56 -39.39 11.48
C ARG A 284 19.73 -38.58 12.50
N ALA A 285 18.41 -38.74 12.39
CA ALA A 285 17.36 -38.31 13.33
C ALA A 285 17.33 -39.21 14.60
N PRO A 286 16.64 -38.87 15.73
CA PRO A 286 15.21 -38.50 15.70
C PRO A 286 14.68 -37.46 16.73
N GLN A 287 13.45 -37.00 16.41
CA GLN A 287 12.34 -36.54 17.28
C GLN A 287 12.35 -35.13 17.93
N GLY A 288 11.26 -34.40 17.63
CA GLY A 288 10.52 -33.60 18.62
C GLY A 288 10.43 -32.09 18.37
N GLY A 289 9.21 -31.60 18.12
CA GLY A 289 8.81 -30.21 18.37
C GLY A 289 8.58 -29.34 17.14
N ASP A 290 7.34 -29.27 16.68
CA ASP A 290 6.86 -28.24 15.75
C ASP A 290 6.50 -26.98 16.56
N LYS A 291 7.20 -25.88 16.29
CA LYS A 291 6.85 -24.53 16.78
C LYS A 291 7.02 -23.54 15.63
N GLY A 292 5.92 -22.86 15.33
CA GLY A 292 5.79 -21.90 14.23
C GLY A 292 6.78 -20.74 14.31
N GLU A 293 7.33 -20.42 13.15
CA GLU A 293 8.34 -19.38 12.92
C GLU A 293 7.91 -18.42 11.79
N GLU A 294 6.59 -18.18 11.63
CA GLU A 294 6.06 -17.22 10.63
C GLU A 294 5.76 -15.83 11.23
N GLY A 295 5.79 -15.67 12.57
CA GLY A 295 5.38 -14.44 13.25
C GLY A 295 6.42 -13.31 13.30
N GLU A 296 7.71 -13.58 13.12
CA GLU A 296 8.76 -12.57 13.38
C GLU A 296 9.04 -11.65 12.18
N GLY A 297 8.87 -12.13 10.94
CA GLY A 297 9.17 -11.35 9.74
C GLY A 297 8.22 -10.17 9.53
N LEU A 298 6.93 -10.37 9.80
CA LEU A 298 5.90 -9.34 9.68
C LEU A 298 6.00 -8.31 10.80
N LEU A 299 6.27 -8.72 12.03
CA LEU A 299 6.49 -7.80 13.16
C LEU A 299 7.73 -6.91 12.94
N GLY A 300 8.78 -7.43 12.30
CA GLY A 300 9.94 -6.64 11.87
C GLY A 300 9.61 -5.57 10.82
N TYR A 301 8.75 -5.89 9.85
CA TYR A 301 8.23 -4.92 8.88
C TYR A 301 7.36 -3.85 9.56
N PHE A 302 6.48 -4.25 10.49
CA PHE A 302 5.68 -3.30 11.27
C PHE A 302 6.55 -2.40 12.16
N GLY A 303 7.62 -2.91 12.75
CA GLY A 303 8.59 -2.09 13.50
C GLY A 303 9.26 -1.00 12.67
N GLN A 304 9.35 -1.15 11.34
CA GLN A 304 9.85 -0.13 10.42
C GLN A 304 8.79 0.88 9.98
N LEU A 305 7.50 0.53 10.02
CA LEU A 305 6.39 1.43 9.68
C LEU A 305 6.07 2.43 10.81
N PHE A 306 6.46 2.11 12.05
CA PHE A 306 6.18 2.94 13.23
C PHE A 306 7.42 3.70 13.77
N ASN A 307 8.57 3.65 13.09
CA ASN A 307 9.82 4.35 13.47
C ASN A 307 10.42 5.23 12.35
#